data_AF-A0A0G1GHH1-F1
#
_entry.id   AF-A0A0G1GHH1-F1
#
_cell.length_a   1.000
_cell.length_b   1.000
_cell.length_c   1.000
_cell.angle_alpha   90.00
_cell.angle_beta   90.00
_cell.angle_gamma   90.00
#
_symmetry.space_group_name_H-M   'P 1'
#
loop_
_entity.id
_entity.type
_entity.pdbx_description
1 polymer ?
#
loop_
_entity_poly.entity_id
_entity_poly.type
_entity_poly.pdbx_seq_one_letter_code
_entity_poly.pdbx_strand_id
1 'polypeptide(L)'
;MKQRIILASFLGCFALGLTVNVPEIPASLLSPAVFIPHVFETKSEEVVLAQREFSMEYRYPVESVSQVFKDNILLNIAYLDGRVKSASDIKWEEIDQPFTSKFTLKPGEAFAYHDQVYPEYEEKVVVTTNSRFNKQDGYKTDGYLYGDGVCQLASLISWVAKDANLEVKSPTNHDFAAIPEVPKAQGVSIYYDPFDKAHSVRSNLYITNNTDKDVSFIFEYKNGQLVVKAVTG
;
A
#
# COMPACT_ATOMS: atom_id res chain seq x y z
N MET A 1 64.08 4.18 -47.60
CA MET A 1 64.81 4.40 -46.33
C MET A 1 64.23 3.43 -45.29
N LYS A 2 65.02 2.41 -44.89
CA LYS A 2 64.91 1.52 -43.70
C LYS A 2 63.52 0.89 -43.42
N GLN A 3 63.18 -0.34 -43.83
CA GLN A 3 63.66 -1.67 -43.39
C GLN A 3 63.79 -1.84 -41.86
N ARG A 4 62.97 -2.74 -41.28
CA ARG A 4 63.38 -3.69 -40.23
C ARG A 4 62.62 -5.02 -40.39
N ILE A 5 63.42 -6.06 -40.57
CA ILE A 5 63.15 -7.50 -40.50
C ILE A 5 63.84 -7.98 -39.22
N ILE A 6 63.24 -8.92 -38.47
CA ILE A 6 63.92 -10.00 -37.70
C ILE A 6 62.95 -11.20 -37.71
N LEU A 7 63.18 -12.23 -38.54
CA LEU A 7 63.78 -13.56 -38.24
C LEU A 7 63.06 -14.33 -37.12
N ALA A 8 62.39 -15.46 -37.33
CA ALA A 8 62.73 -16.78 -37.92
C ALA A 8 63.00 -17.84 -36.84
N SER A 9 62.23 -18.94 -36.87
CA SER A 9 62.77 -20.30 -36.74
C SER A 9 61.71 -21.33 -37.15
N PHE A 10 62.03 -22.05 -38.22
CA PHE A 10 61.40 -23.29 -38.64
C PHE A 10 61.61 -24.38 -37.58
N LEU A 11 60.62 -25.23 -37.36
CA LEU A 11 60.88 -26.66 -37.18
C LEU A 11 59.66 -27.42 -37.71
N GLY A 12 59.86 -28.15 -38.81
CA GLY A 12 58.83 -28.99 -39.38
C GLY A 12 58.54 -30.21 -38.50
N CYS A 13 57.32 -30.71 -38.55
CA CYS A 13 57.04 -32.13 -38.31
C CYS A 13 55.68 -32.52 -38.91
N PHE A 14 55.76 -33.44 -39.88
CA PHE A 14 54.83 -34.51 -40.22
C PHE A 14 53.32 -34.21 -40.24
N ALA A 15 52.81 -34.18 -41.47
CA ALA A 15 51.41 -34.50 -41.75
C ALA A 15 51.13 -35.98 -41.40
N LEU A 16 50.23 -36.22 -40.46
CA LEU A 16 49.40 -37.43 -40.44
C LEU A 16 47.98 -37.00 -40.77
N GLY A 17 47.50 -37.44 -41.93
CA GLY A 17 46.10 -37.30 -42.30
C GLY A 17 45.23 -38.20 -41.44
N LEU A 18 44.35 -37.58 -40.65
CA LEU A 18 43.16 -38.23 -40.12
C LEU A 18 41.98 -37.67 -40.89
N THR A 19 41.48 -38.43 -41.84
CA THR A 19 40.17 -38.17 -42.47
C THR A 19 39.10 -38.49 -41.44
N VAL A 20 38.52 -37.45 -40.84
CA VAL A 20 37.34 -37.58 -39.99
C VAL A 20 36.12 -37.65 -40.91
N ASN A 21 35.45 -38.79 -40.91
CA ASN A 21 34.22 -38.99 -41.67
C ASN A 21 33.09 -38.24 -40.94
N VAL A 22 32.69 -37.07 -41.45
CA VAL A 22 31.55 -36.31 -40.89
C VAL A 22 30.27 -36.93 -41.45
N PRO A 23 29.35 -37.44 -40.60
CA PRO A 23 28.09 -37.96 -41.10
C PRO A 23 27.22 -36.81 -41.61
N GLU A 24 26.75 -36.92 -42.85
CA GLU A 24 25.75 -36.01 -43.41
C GLU A 24 24.42 -36.19 -42.65
N ILE A 25 23.98 -35.13 -41.98
CA ILE A 25 22.67 -35.09 -41.34
C ILE A 25 21.61 -34.90 -42.45
N PRO A 26 20.60 -35.79 -42.56
CA PRO A 26 19.57 -35.66 -43.58
C PRO A 26 18.76 -34.38 -43.38
N ALA A 27 18.49 -33.66 -44.48
CA ALA A 27 17.81 -32.37 -44.51
C ALA A 27 16.35 -32.38 -44.02
N SER A 28 15.81 -33.53 -43.58
CA SER A 28 14.42 -33.69 -43.12
C SER A 28 14.18 -33.27 -41.67
N LEU A 29 15.19 -32.74 -40.95
CA LEU A 29 15.08 -32.29 -39.56
C LEU A 29 15.04 -30.77 -39.39
N LEU A 30 15.03 -30.00 -40.47
CA LEU A 30 14.86 -28.55 -40.42
C LEU A 30 13.37 -28.20 -40.38
N SER A 31 12.76 -28.34 -39.20
CA SER A 31 11.48 -27.69 -38.93
C SER A 31 11.71 -26.17 -38.87
N PRO A 32 10.88 -25.33 -39.51
CA PRO A 32 11.04 -23.89 -39.40
C PRO A 32 10.81 -23.49 -37.95
N ALA A 33 11.86 -23.00 -37.29
CA ALA A 33 11.75 -22.43 -35.96
C ALA A 33 10.77 -21.25 -36.02
N VAL A 34 9.56 -21.48 -35.54
CA VAL A 34 8.56 -20.43 -35.33
C VAL A 34 9.12 -19.51 -34.26
N PHE A 35 9.63 -18.35 -34.67
CA PHE A 35 10.05 -17.31 -33.75
C PHE A 35 8.79 -16.68 -33.16
N ILE A 36 8.34 -17.21 -32.02
CA ILE A 36 7.32 -16.56 -31.20
C ILE A 36 8.04 -15.42 -30.48
N PRO A 37 7.74 -14.14 -30.76
CA PRO A 37 8.26 -13.07 -29.94
C PRO A 37 7.69 -13.28 -28.54
N HIS A 38 8.57 -13.65 -27.60
CA HIS A 38 8.25 -13.53 -26.18
C HIS A 38 8.11 -12.03 -25.92
N VAL A 39 6.87 -11.56 -25.92
CA VAL A 39 6.53 -10.26 -25.36
C VAL A 39 6.86 -10.39 -23.89
N PHE A 40 8.04 -9.91 -23.50
CA PHE A 40 8.34 -9.69 -22.09
C PHE A 40 7.37 -8.62 -21.61
N GLU A 41 6.29 -9.07 -20.99
CA GLU A 41 5.42 -8.23 -20.19
C GLU A 41 6.31 -7.67 -19.07
N THR A 42 6.80 -6.45 -19.29
CA THR A 42 7.53 -5.69 -18.29
C THR A 42 6.49 -5.31 -17.26
N LYS A 43 6.37 -6.13 -16.21
CA LYS A 43 5.62 -5.79 -15.00
C LYS A 43 6.11 -4.41 -14.57
N SER A 44 5.28 -3.37 -14.70
CA SER A 44 5.66 -2.04 -14.24
C SER A 44 6.01 -2.16 -12.76
N GLU A 45 7.20 -1.69 -12.38
CA GLU A 45 7.58 -1.66 -10.98
C GLU A 45 6.74 -0.59 -10.28
N GLU A 46 6.02 -0.97 -9.23
CA GLU A 46 5.29 -0.02 -8.38
C GLU A 46 6.29 0.99 -7.80
N VAL A 47 6.08 2.27 -8.09
CA VAL A 47 6.87 3.40 -7.58
C VAL A 47 6.24 3.90 -6.29
N VAL A 48 7.02 3.91 -5.21
CA VAL A 48 6.58 4.46 -3.92
C VAL A 48 6.55 5.99 -4.00
N LEU A 49 5.37 6.57 -3.84
CA LEU A 49 5.16 8.03 -3.77
C LEU A 49 5.45 8.56 -2.37
N ALA A 50 4.97 7.86 -1.34
CA ALA A 50 5.23 8.18 0.05
C ALA A 50 5.06 6.96 0.96
N GLN A 51 5.71 7.00 2.12
CA GLN A 51 5.69 5.94 3.11
C GLN A 51 5.83 6.54 4.51
N ARG A 52 5.03 6.03 5.45
CA ARG A 52 5.18 6.28 6.89
C ARG A 52 5.00 4.98 7.66
N GLU A 53 5.62 4.93 8.83
CA GLU A 53 5.57 3.79 9.74
C GLU A 53 5.22 4.29 11.14
N PHE A 54 4.52 3.47 11.90
CA PHE A 54 4.22 3.72 13.30
C PHE A 54 4.29 2.46 14.12
N SER A 55 4.70 2.61 15.38
CA SER A 55 4.61 1.52 16.34
C SER A 55 3.18 1.34 16.82
N MET A 56 2.68 0.12 16.78
CA MET A 56 1.38 -0.23 17.37
C MET A 56 1.45 -0.41 18.88
N GLU A 57 2.64 -0.47 19.47
CA GLU A 57 2.85 -0.81 20.87
C GLU A 57 2.72 0.41 21.80
N TYR A 58 2.96 1.63 21.29
CA TYR A 58 2.90 2.88 22.07
C TYR A 58 1.89 3.87 21.50
N ARG A 59 0.60 3.71 21.80
CA ARG A 59 -0.50 4.61 21.38
C ARG A 59 -1.04 5.46 22.52
N TYR A 60 -0.77 5.06 23.77
CA TYR A 60 -1.14 5.79 24.99
C TYR A 60 -0.15 5.45 26.12
N PRO A 61 0.08 6.34 27.12
CA PRO A 61 1.01 6.05 28.23
C PRO A 61 0.67 4.82 29.08
N VAL A 62 -0.61 4.48 29.17
CA VAL A 62 -1.09 3.29 29.89
C VAL A 62 -1.19 2.12 28.92
N GLU A 63 -0.49 1.03 29.19
CA GLU A 63 -0.37 -0.14 28.29
C GLU A 63 -1.72 -0.75 27.90
N SER A 64 -2.62 -0.95 28.86
CA SER A 64 -3.97 -1.49 28.58
C SER A 64 -4.79 -0.58 27.66
N VAL A 65 -4.62 0.73 27.77
CA VAL A 65 -5.27 1.71 26.87
C VAL A 65 -4.58 1.69 25.50
N SER A 66 -3.25 1.62 25.47
CA SER A 66 -2.48 1.46 24.23
C SER A 66 -2.96 0.24 23.42
N GLN A 67 -3.24 -0.88 24.10
CA GLN A 67 -3.80 -2.07 23.48
C GLN A 67 -5.20 -1.85 22.88
N VAL A 68 -6.08 -1.11 23.55
CA VAL A 68 -7.41 -0.74 23.00
C VAL A 68 -7.26 0.06 21.70
N PHE A 69 -6.36 1.03 21.67
CA PHE A 69 -6.06 1.81 20.46
C PHE A 69 -5.54 0.90 19.34
N LYS A 70 -4.60 0.01 19.64
CA LYS A 70 -4.07 -0.96 18.68
C LYS A 70 -5.17 -1.82 18.09
N ASP A 71 -5.97 -2.45 18.94
CA ASP A 71 -7.06 -3.35 18.54
C ASP A 71 -8.06 -2.65 17.62
N ASN A 72 -8.45 -1.42 17.95
CA ASN A 72 -9.37 -0.62 17.17
C ASN A 72 -8.80 -0.16 15.82
N ILE A 73 -7.51 0.21 15.76
CA ILE A 73 -6.83 0.56 14.50
C ILE A 73 -6.79 -0.65 13.57
N LEU A 74 -6.40 -1.82 14.06
CA LEU A 74 -6.31 -3.04 13.26
C LEU A 74 -7.70 -3.51 12.81
N LEU A 75 -8.72 -3.42 13.68
CA LEU A 75 -10.11 -3.69 13.33
C LEU A 75 -10.59 -2.75 12.22
N ASN A 76 -10.28 -1.46 12.29
CA ASN A 76 -10.71 -0.50 11.27
C ASN A 76 -10.12 -0.83 9.88
N ILE A 77 -8.87 -1.30 9.82
CA ILE A 77 -8.24 -1.75 8.57
C ILE A 77 -8.89 -3.04 8.07
N ALA A 78 -9.28 -3.95 8.96
CA ALA A 78 -9.98 -5.17 8.59
C ALA A 78 -11.39 -4.90 8.02
N TYR A 79 -12.06 -3.82 8.46
CA TYR A 79 -13.29 -3.34 7.82
C TYR A 79 -13.01 -2.71 6.45
N LEU A 80 -11.94 -1.93 6.32
CA LEU A 80 -11.52 -1.32 5.06
C LEU A 80 -11.23 -2.38 3.97
N ASP A 81 -10.55 -3.46 4.32
CA ASP A 81 -10.19 -4.54 3.37
C ASP A 81 -11.22 -5.66 3.25
N GLY A 82 -12.30 -5.58 4.03
CA GLY A 82 -13.43 -6.51 3.95
C GLY A 82 -13.21 -7.87 4.62
N ARG A 83 -12.10 -8.06 5.36
CA ARG A 83 -11.94 -9.22 6.28
C ARG A 83 -13.03 -9.24 7.33
N VAL A 84 -13.48 -8.07 7.78
CA VAL A 84 -14.64 -7.89 8.68
C VAL A 84 -15.71 -7.11 7.94
N LYS A 85 -16.96 -7.60 7.99
CA LYS A 85 -18.13 -6.90 7.40
C LYS A 85 -19.16 -6.51 8.44
N SER A 86 -19.13 -7.17 9.61
CA SER A 86 -20.01 -6.93 10.74
C SER A 86 -19.33 -7.36 12.04
N ALA A 87 -19.84 -6.91 13.18
CA ALA A 87 -19.27 -7.25 14.48
C ALA A 87 -19.25 -8.76 14.77
N SER A 88 -20.17 -9.53 14.19
CA SER A 88 -20.19 -11.00 14.32
C SER A 88 -19.08 -11.71 13.55
N ASP A 89 -18.45 -11.03 12.58
CA ASP A 89 -17.35 -11.60 11.79
C ASP A 89 -15.99 -11.42 12.46
N ILE A 90 -15.93 -10.65 13.55
CA ILE A 90 -14.67 -10.31 14.23
C ILE A 90 -14.07 -11.54 14.89
N LYS A 91 -12.85 -11.86 14.48
CA LYS A 91 -11.98 -12.87 15.10
C LYS A 91 -10.71 -12.20 15.58
N TRP A 92 -10.68 -11.82 16.86
CA TRP A 92 -9.60 -11.01 17.43
C TRP A 92 -8.22 -11.66 17.28
N GLU A 93 -8.17 -12.99 17.29
CA GLU A 93 -6.96 -13.78 17.07
C GLU A 93 -6.38 -13.65 15.65
N GLU A 94 -7.22 -13.32 14.64
CA GLU A 94 -6.81 -13.06 13.25
C GLU A 94 -6.49 -11.58 13.02
N ILE A 95 -7.09 -10.66 13.78
CA ILE A 95 -6.91 -9.20 13.62
C ILE A 95 -5.50 -8.75 13.97
N ASP A 96 -4.87 -9.36 14.99
CA ASP A 96 -3.49 -9.05 15.42
C ASP A 96 -2.43 -9.88 14.68
N GLN A 97 -2.79 -10.63 13.64
CA GLN A 97 -1.81 -11.32 12.80
C GLN A 97 -1.23 -10.40 11.72
N PRO A 98 -0.01 -10.67 11.23
CA PRO A 98 0.56 -9.92 10.12
C PRO A 98 -0.34 -9.94 8.89
N PHE A 99 -0.47 -8.80 8.21
CA PHE A 99 -1.30 -8.68 7.01
C PHE A 99 -0.76 -7.66 6.02
N THR A 100 -1.27 -7.74 4.79
CA THR A 100 -1.17 -6.69 3.79
C THR A 100 -2.58 -6.38 3.28
N SER A 101 -2.97 -5.11 3.35
CA SER A 101 -4.23 -4.59 2.84
C SER A 101 -3.96 -3.53 1.77
N LYS A 102 -4.82 -3.44 0.77
CA LYS A 102 -4.67 -2.51 -0.36
C LYS A 102 -6.01 -1.98 -0.82
N PHE A 103 -6.05 -0.69 -1.11
CA PHE A 103 -7.09 -0.11 -1.98
C PHE A 103 -6.44 0.78 -3.03
N THR A 104 -7.14 1.02 -4.14
CA THR A 104 -6.67 1.83 -5.26
C THR A 104 -7.68 2.90 -5.58
N LEU A 105 -7.18 4.10 -5.89
CA LEU A 105 -7.95 5.21 -6.44
C LEU A 105 -7.47 5.45 -7.87
N LYS A 106 -8.37 5.38 -8.85
CA LYS A 106 -8.11 5.84 -10.21
C LYS A 106 -8.10 7.37 -10.28
N PRO A 107 -7.59 7.97 -11.38
CA PRO A 107 -7.68 9.41 -11.58
C PRO A 107 -9.11 9.96 -11.36
N GLY A 108 -9.24 10.94 -10.46
CA GLY A 108 -10.49 11.58 -10.08
C GLY A 108 -11.31 10.85 -9.02
N GLU A 109 -11.01 9.58 -8.70
CA GLU A 109 -11.65 8.84 -7.63
C GLU A 109 -11.18 9.33 -6.25
N ALA A 110 -12.06 9.17 -5.26
CA ALA A 110 -11.81 9.58 -3.89
C ALA A 110 -11.99 8.44 -2.89
N PHE A 111 -11.20 8.52 -1.82
CA PHE A 111 -11.45 7.86 -0.56
C PHE A 111 -12.14 8.85 0.39
N ALA A 112 -13.12 8.36 1.16
CA ALA A 112 -13.61 9.05 2.35
C ALA A 112 -13.51 8.12 3.56
N TYR A 113 -13.19 8.63 4.74
CA TYR A 113 -13.00 7.77 5.92
C TYR A 113 -14.27 7.00 6.30
N HIS A 114 -15.43 7.65 6.19
CA HIS A 114 -16.75 7.05 6.42
C HIS A 114 -17.81 7.53 5.41
N ASP A 115 -18.97 6.86 5.39
CA ASP A 115 -20.02 6.97 4.36
C ASP A 115 -20.83 8.29 4.37
N GLN A 116 -20.82 9.03 5.47
CA GLN A 116 -21.39 10.38 5.49
C GLN A 116 -20.43 11.40 4.88
N VAL A 117 -20.67 11.72 3.60
CA VAL A 117 -19.82 12.58 2.78
C VAL A 117 -20.49 13.90 2.38
N TYR A 118 -19.68 14.91 2.03
CA TYR A 118 -20.19 16.12 1.40
C TYR A 118 -20.74 15.85 -0.01
N PRO A 119 -21.70 16.67 -0.50
CA PRO A 119 -22.28 16.51 -1.84
C PRO A 119 -21.24 16.42 -2.96
N GLU A 120 -20.15 17.20 -2.91
CA GLU A 120 -19.12 17.18 -3.97
C GLU A 120 -18.32 15.86 -4.07
N TYR A 121 -18.50 14.94 -3.12
CA TYR A 121 -17.85 13.63 -3.07
C TYR A 121 -18.81 12.46 -3.33
N GLU A 122 -20.13 12.68 -3.39
CA GLU A 122 -21.14 11.60 -3.50
C GLU A 122 -20.93 10.70 -4.74
N GLU A 123 -20.40 11.25 -5.85
CA GLU A 123 -20.10 10.51 -7.08
C GLU A 123 -18.62 10.15 -7.26
N LYS A 124 -17.75 10.60 -6.35
CA LYS A 124 -16.29 10.37 -6.43
C LYS A 124 -15.81 9.30 -5.48
N VAL A 125 -16.47 9.15 -4.33
CA VAL A 125 -16.05 8.24 -3.27
C VAL A 125 -16.35 6.81 -3.68
N VAL A 126 -15.28 6.04 -3.87
CA VAL A 126 -15.33 4.62 -4.26
C VAL A 126 -14.86 3.69 -3.15
N VAL A 127 -14.17 4.22 -2.14
CA VAL A 127 -13.66 3.48 -0.99
C VAL A 127 -13.96 4.24 0.29
N THR A 128 -14.45 3.52 1.31
CA THR A 128 -14.48 3.99 2.70
C THR A 128 -13.92 2.91 3.63
N THR A 129 -13.73 3.24 4.91
CA THR A 129 -13.31 2.22 5.88
C THR A 129 -14.44 1.27 6.30
N ASN A 130 -15.66 1.43 5.78
CA ASN A 130 -16.81 0.53 5.99
C ASN A 130 -17.20 0.27 7.45
N SER A 131 -16.94 1.22 8.36
CA SER A 131 -17.40 1.14 9.76
C SER A 131 -17.74 2.53 10.32
N ARG A 132 -18.40 2.55 11.49
CA ARG A 132 -18.94 3.73 12.19
C ARG A 132 -18.40 3.87 13.62
N PHE A 133 -17.31 3.15 13.93
CA PHE A 133 -16.45 3.37 15.10
C PHE A 133 -17.12 3.27 16.47
N ASN A 134 -18.13 2.40 16.59
CA ASN A 134 -18.94 2.28 17.81
C ASN A 134 -19.01 0.83 18.31
N LYS A 135 -19.72 0.65 19.43
CA LYS A 135 -19.94 -0.66 20.05
C LYS A 135 -20.63 -1.67 19.11
N GLN A 136 -21.59 -1.23 18.30
CA GLN A 136 -22.33 -2.08 17.37
C GLN A 136 -21.45 -2.63 16.24
N ASP A 137 -20.37 -1.92 15.91
CA ASP A 137 -19.31 -2.38 15.01
C ASP A 137 -18.19 -3.15 15.74
N GLY A 138 -18.36 -3.45 17.03
CA GLY A 138 -17.43 -4.28 17.80
C GLY A 138 -16.14 -3.57 18.23
N TYR A 139 -16.04 -2.24 18.09
CA TYR A 139 -14.91 -1.50 18.61
C TYR A 139 -14.81 -1.62 20.14
N LYS A 140 -13.58 -1.66 20.65
CA LYS A 140 -13.26 -1.66 22.08
C LYS A 140 -13.31 -0.24 22.64
N THR A 141 -13.41 -0.16 23.97
CA THR A 141 -13.41 1.08 24.74
C THR A 141 -12.38 1.01 25.86
N ASP A 142 -11.76 2.14 26.17
CA ASP A 142 -10.90 2.34 27.32
C ASP A 142 -11.68 2.68 28.61
N GLY A 143 -13.01 2.80 28.51
CA GLY A 143 -13.92 3.22 29.58
C GLY A 143 -14.56 4.60 29.36
N TYR A 144 -14.08 5.37 28.37
CA TYR A 144 -14.61 6.69 28.03
C TYR A 144 -15.28 6.73 26.65
N LEU A 145 -14.61 6.21 25.62
CA LEU A 145 -15.10 6.28 24.24
C LEU A 145 -14.85 4.97 23.49
N TYR A 146 -15.65 4.70 22.46
CA TYR A 146 -15.44 3.57 21.56
C TYR A 146 -14.65 4.01 20.34
N GLY A 147 -13.80 3.15 19.79
CA GLY A 147 -13.06 3.49 18.56
C GLY A 147 -11.87 4.41 18.77
N ASP A 148 -11.33 4.47 19.99
CA ASP A 148 -10.01 5.04 20.23
C ASP A 148 -8.99 4.51 19.22
N GLY A 149 -8.15 5.41 18.67
CA GLY A 149 -7.19 5.06 17.62
C GLY A 149 -7.67 5.38 16.19
N VAL A 150 -8.98 5.53 15.95
CA VAL A 150 -9.52 5.87 14.62
C VAL A 150 -8.94 7.18 14.07
N CYS A 151 -8.92 8.25 14.88
CA CYS A 151 -8.28 9.50 14.50
C CYS A 151 -6.77 9.36 14.23
N GLN A 152 -6.09 8.43 14.92
CA GLN A 152 -4.66 8.18 14.71
C GLN A 152 -4.40 7.56 13.34
N LEU A 153 -5.18 6.54 12.97
CA LEU A 153 -5.11 5.92 11.65
C LEU A 153 -5.43 6.94 10.54
N ALA A 154 -6.49 7.73 10.71
CA ALA A 154 -6.86 8.78 9.75
C ALA A 154 -5.75 9.82 9.57
N SER A 155 -5.13 10.24 10.66
CA SER A 155 -4.03 11.22 10.63
C SER A 155 -2.82 10.67 9.85
N LEU A 156 -2.52 9.38 10.01
CA LEU A 156 -1.44 8.75 9.26
C LEU A 156 -1.74 8.62 7.77
N ILE A 157 -2.95 8.17 7.41
CA ILE A 157 -3.36 8.06 6.00
C ILE A 157 -3.31 9.45 5.34
N SER A 158 -3.81 10.48 6.02
CA SER A 158 -3.74 11.88 5.59
C SER A 158 -2.30 12.34 5.38
N TRP A 159 -1.39 11.98 6.30
CA TRP A 159 0.02 12.33 6.19
C TRP A 159 0.67 11.69 4.96
N VAL A 160 0.47 10.39 4.76
CA VAL A 160 0.99 9.69 3.56
C VAL A 160 0.41 10.28 2.28
N ALA A 161 -0.89 10.60 2.25
CA ALA A 161 -1.54 11.20 1.09
C ALA A 161 -1.00 12.59 0.74
N LYS A 162 -0.76 13.44 1.75
CA LYS A 162 -0.14 14.75 1.56
C LYS A 162 1.30 14.63 1.06
N ASP A 163 2.09 13.72 1.63
CA ASP A 163 3.46 13.47 1.19
C ASP A 163 3.52 12.91 -0.24
N ALA A 164 2.50 12.14 -0.65
CA ALA A 164 2.33 11.64 -2.02
C ALA A 164 1.76 12.69 -2.99
N ASN A 165 1.59 13.94 -2.54
CA ASN A 165 1.07 15.06 -3.32
C ASN A 165 -0.36 14.84 -3.88
N LEU A 166 -1.18 14.06 -3.17
CA LEU A 166 -2.60 13.91 -3.46
C LEU A 166 -3.42 15.09 -2.91
N GLU A 167 -4.62 15.28 -3.43
CA GLU A 167 -5.55 16.26 -2.87
C GLU A 167 -6.16 15.70 -1.57
N VAL A 168 -5.97 16.40 -0.46
CA VAL A 168 -6.45 15.99 0.87
C VAL A 168 -7.33 17.07 1.47
N LYS A 169 -8.53 16.69 1.90
CA LYS A 169 -9.46 17.55 2.65
C LYS A 169 -9.82 16.90 3.98
N SER A 170 -9.52 17.59 5.08
CA SER A 170 -9.99 17.23 6.41
C SER A 170 -10.41 18.51 7.14
N PRO A 171 -11.71 18.83 7.20
CA PRO A 171 -12.17 20.12 7.70
C PRO A 171 -11.90 20.35 9.19
N THR A 172 -11.82 19.28 9.98
CA THR A 172 -11.62 19.34 11.42
C THR A 172 -10.28 18.71 11.80
N ASN A 173 -9.39 19.52 12.35
CA ASN A 173 -8.08 19.08 12.83
C ASN A 173 -8.21 18.40 14.21
N HIS A 174 -7.39 17.38 14.46
CA HIS A 174 -7.25 16.78 15.78
C HIS A 174 -6.15 17.49 16.58
N ASP A 175 -6.51 18.60 17.22
CA ASP A 175 -5.58 19.42 18.02
C ASP A 175 -5.87 19.43 19.53
N PHE A 176 -6.93 18.73 19.95
CA PHE A 176 -7.37 18.61 21.33
C PHE A 176 -6.52 17.64 22.16
N ALA A 177 -5.86 16.68 21.52
CA ALA A 177 -4.93 15.74 22.15
C ALA A 177 -3.76 15.41 21.20
N ALA A 178 -2.59 15.12 21.77
CA ALA A 178 -1.45 14.69 20.99
C ALA A 178 -1.65 13.25 20.50
N ILE A 179 -1.40 13.02 19.22
CA ILE A 179 -1.30 11.67 18.65
C ILE A 179 0.18 11.29 18.67
N PRO A 180 0.58 10.20 19.35
CA PRO A 180 1.97 9.77 19.37
C PRO A 180 2.54 9.61 17.96
N GLU A 181 3.77 10.08 17.76
CA GLU A 181 4.51 10.01 16.49
C GLU A 181 3.93 10.81 15.31
N VAL A 182 2.78 11.48 15.47
CA VAL A 182 2.14 12.27 14.41
C VAL A 182 2.29 13.77 14.70
N PRO A 183 2.90 14.56 13.80
CA PRO A 183 2.96 16.00 13.95
C PRO A 183 1.56 16.61 14.03
N LYS A 184 1.36 17.61 14.90
CA LYS A 184 0.05 18.24 15.13
C LYS A 184 -0.63 18.77 13.85
N ALA A 185 0.15 19.21 12.87
CA ALA A 185 -0.35 19.68 11.57
C ALA A 185 -0.94 18.57 10.68
N GLN A 186 -0.67 17.31 11.01
CA GLN A 186 -1.19 16.13 10.32
C GLN A 186 -2.41 15.52 11.04
N GLY A 187 -2.84 16.10 12.16
CA GLY A 187 -4.01 15.65 12.90
C GLY A 187 -5.27 15.68 12.03
N VAL A 188 -6.08 14.64 12.18
CA VAL A 188 -7.37 14.48 11.52
C VAL A 188 -8.38 14.03 12.56
N SER A 189 -9.48 14.78 12.69
CA SER A 189 -10.57 14.40 13.57
C SER A 189 -11.61 13.61 12.78
N ILE A 190 -11.90 12.40 13.24
CA ILE A 190 -12.94 11.53 12.69
C ILE A 190 -14.07 11.39 13.69
N TYR A 191 -15.30 11.57 13.23
CA TYR A 191 -16.49 11.35 14.04
C TYR A 191 -17.66 10.95 13.17
N TYR A 192 -18.47 10.01 13.66
CA TYR A 192 -19.66 9.54 12.98
C TYR A 192 -20.88 9.61 13.88
N ASP A 193 -21.88 10.37 13.47
CA ASP A 193 -23.22 10.35 14.04
C ASP A 193 -24.26 10.12 12.93
N PRO A 194 -25.03 9.03 12.98
CA PRO A 194 -26.07 8.76 11.98
C PRO A 194 -27.18 9.83 11.97
N PHE A 195 -27.33 10.62 13.04
CA PHE A 195 -28.36 11.64 13.19
C PHE A 195 -27.86 13.07 13.00
N ASP A 196 -26.54 13.30 12.92
CA ASP A 196 -25.94 14.61 12.65
C ASP A 196 -24.98 14.56 11.45
N LYS A 197 -25.57 14.51 10.25
CA LYS A 197 -24.81 14.53 8.99
C LYS A 197 -23.88 15.75 8.91
N ALA A 198 -24.31 16.91 9.41
CA ALA A 198 -23.53 18.13 9.29
C ALA A 198 -22.22 18.05 10.11
N HIS A 199 -22.26 17.45 11.29
CA HIS A 199 -21.07 17.19 12.08
C HIS A 199 -20.20 16.09 11.45
N SER A 200 -20.78 14.95 11.08
CA SER A 200 -20.02 13.83 10.49
C SER A 200 -19.25 14.24 9.24
N VAL A 201 -19.85 14.98 8.30
CA VAL A 201 -19.14 15.39 7.07
C VAL A 201 -17.95 16.32 7.34
N ARG A 202 -18.00 17.12 8.42
CA ARG A 202 -16.89 18.00 8.86
C ARG A 202 -15.79 17.21 9.58
N SER A 203 -16.14 16.08 10.19
CA SER A 203 -15.24 15.20 10.94
C SER A 203 -14.93 13.95 10.11
N ASN A 204 -14.50 14.16 8.86
CA ASN A 204 -14.17 13.12 7.91
C ASN A 204 -12.81 13.45 7.24
N LEU A 205 -12.21 12.46 6.58
CA LEU A 205 -11.02 12.61 5.75
C LEU A 205 -11.38 12.24 4.32
N TYR A 206 -11.08 13.13 3.38
CA TYR A 206 -11.21 12.90 1.96
C TYR A 206 -9.85 12.95 1.30
N ILE A 207 -9.57 11.99 0.41
CA ILE A 207 -8.36 11.94 -0.41
C ILE A 207 -8.79 11.70 -1.84
N THR A 208 -8.50 12.64 -2.73
CA THR A 208 -8.76 12.50 -4.17
C THR A 208 -7.46 12.20 -4.88
N ASN A 209 -7.47 11.20 -5.76
CA ASN A 209 -6.37 11.03 -6.70
C ASN A 209 -6.48 12.08 -7.82
N ASN A 210 -5.72 13.15 -7.67
CA ASN A 210 -5.62 14.26 -8.63
C ASN A 210 -4.50 14.05 -9.67
N THR A 211 -3.94 12.84 -9.76
CA THR A 211 -2.89 12.48 -10.74
C THR A 211 -3.50 11.84 -11.98
N ASP A 212 -2.68 11.56 -12.99
CA ASP A 212 -3.07 10.87 -14.23
C ASP A 212 -2.87 9.34 -14.18
N LYS A 213 -2.40 8.81 -13.05
CA LYS A 213 -2.15 7.38 -12.83
C LYS A 213 -2.96 6.84 -11.67
N ASP A 214 -3.14 5.53 -11.62
CA ASP A 214 -3.69 4.87 -10.46
C ASP A 214 -2.74 5.05 -9.26
N VAL A 215 -3.34 5.29 -8.09
CA VAL A 215 -2.61 5.39 -6.83
C VAL A 215 -3.20 4.40 -5.85
N SER A 216 -2.35 3.51 -5.34
CA SER A 216 -2.72 2.52 -4.35
C SER A 216 -2.20 2.88 -2.97
N PHE A 217 -3.05 2.74 -1.98
CA PHE A 217 -2.66 2.75 -0.58
C PHE A 217 -2.46 1.31 -0.11
N ILE A 218 -1.31 1.04 0.51
CA ILE A 218 -0.95 -0.27 1.04
C ILE A 218 -0.69 -0.15 2.53
N PHE A 219 -1.31 -1.04 3.31
CA PHE A 219 -1.15 -1.18 4.75
C PHE A 219 -0.46 -2.50 5.04
N GLU A 220 0.71 -2.46 5.67
CA GLU A 220 1.47 -3.64 6.07
C GLU A 220 1.62 -3.66 7.58
N TYR A 221 0.99 -4.63 8.25
CA TYR A 221 1.17 -4.84 9.68
C TYR A 221 2.05 -6.07 9.91
N LYS A 222 3.14 -5.91 10.66
CA LYS A 222 4.02 -7.00 11.06
C LYS A 222 4.87 -6.63 12.27
N ASN A 223 5.05 -7.55 13.20
CA ASN A 223 5.92 -7.39 14.38
C ASN A 223 5.61 -6.12 15.19
N GLY A 224 4.32 -5.79 15.38
CA GLY A 224 3.92 -4.59 16.13
C GLY A 224 4.14 -3.26 15.38
N GLN A 225 4.55 -3.30 14.10
CA GLN A 225 4.72 -2.11 13.27
C GLN A 225 3.67 -2.09 12.16
N LEU A 226 3.07 -0.94 11.93
CA LEU A 226 2.18 -0.71 10.80
C LEU A 226 2.81 0.32 9.86
N VAL A 227 2.97 -0.08 8.60
CA VAL A 227 3.49 0.76 7.52
C VAL A 227 2.34 1.10 6.59
N VAL A 228 2.22 2.38 6.24
CA VAL A 228 1.27 2.88 5.25
C VAL A 228 2.05 3.50 4.10
N LYS A 229 1.77 3.05 2.88
CA LYS A 229 2.44 3.50 1.65
C LYS A 229 1.41 3.97 0.64
N ALA A 230 1.75 5.01 -0.11
CA ALA A 230 1.10 5.33 -1.36
C ALA A 230 2.05 4.97 -2.51
N VAL A 231 1.57 4.23 -3.49
CA VAL A 231 2.35 3.76 -4.65
C VAL A 231 1.60 4.04 -5.95
N THR A 232 2.31 4.16 -7.06
CA THR A 232 1.75 4.26 -8.41
C THR A 232 2.45 3.27 -9.34
N GLY A 233 1.76 2.78 -10.38
CA GLY A 233 2.25 1.75 -11.29
C GLY A 233 1.64 1.83 -12.67
#